data_AF-A0A3M8FXU0-F1
#
_entry.id   AF-A0A3M8FXU0-F1
#
_cell.length_a   1.000
_cell.length_b   1.000
_cell.length_c   1.000
_cell.angle_alpha   90.00
_cell.angle_beta   90.00
_cell.angle_gamma   90.00
#
_symmetry.space_group_name_H-M   'P 1'
#
loop_
_entity.id
_entity.type
_entity.pdbx_description
1 polymer ?
#
loop_
_entity_poly.entity_id
_entity_poly.type
_entity_poly.pdbx_seq_one_letter_code
_entity_poly.pdbx_strand_id
1 'polypeptide(L)'
;MNARLMLALAFTTPGLALAQSDELFVFDLTETGNPGNTLIVGGSTLPDLAQDLADTEGDFASFDGVPFDAMLRYAGVDGAIDITYDPTGGSGGGALLTINNIQGYTGPPIVLDEADGDLGDQLEDFFLKDNPDIIEDFLSAIAEESVVAITDGNPLAATARSAKYRFDRFGLFADISPASNQVNRMFVDSNDPGLSEPADDGVPRMEMGSAVIDHGGFLSRIDFLGQSVDAGDFSGSSFDLTMSTEMRFTDRFSLVFGLPVGFHTIEGADVFNVGLHLDAPINLMLVEESAEQGFSWTVTPGVSGEAVVSYDFAAGGTLYSFGITNAFRYDYKKLTLIAAQQITWHESAELDVDEYRIDPGIDQQILKIGGKALYRLTDGAAVYGGATWTDFLEDAAVENYVTPIAGVAWQLKNGANLTVGYEGDFGDDYDAHGGRISFQLPF
;
A
#
# COMPACT_ATOMS: atom_id res chain seq x y z
N MET A 1 20.50 17.65 7.62
CA MET A 1 20.48 18.25 6.27
C MET A 1 19.04 18.14 5.81
N ASN A 2 18.25 19.18 6.03
CA ASN A 2 16.81 19.05 6.24
C ASN A 2 16.06 19.35 4.94
N ALA A 3 15.48 18.32 4.33
CA ALA A 3 14.54 18.47 3.23
C ALA A 3 13.14 18.08 3.73
N ARG A 4 12.46 19.03 4.38
CA ARG A 4 10.99 19.00 4.54
C ARG A 4 10.44 20.01 3.54
N LEU A 5 9.98 19.52 2.39
CA LEU A 5 9.17 20.30 1.46
C LEU A 5 7.76 19.71 1.49
N MET A 6 6.96 20.15 2.47
CA MET A 6 5.54 19.83 2.54
C MET A 6 4.75 20.80 1.65
N LEU A 7 3.88 20.25 0.81
CA LEU A 7 2.87 20.98 0.06
C LEU A 7 1.60 21.02 0.92
N ALA A 8 1.46 22.03 1.79
CA ALA A 8 0.27 22.21 2.61
C ALA A 8 -0.76 23.11 1.91
N LEU A 9 -1.91 22.56 1.54
CA LEU A 9 -3.11 23.31 1.18
C LEU A 9 -4.01 23.37 2.43
N ALA A 10 -3.98 24.48 3.14
CA ALA A 10 -4.71 24.66 4.39
C ALA A 10 -6.16 25.11 4.13
N PHE A 11 -7.12 24.32 4.58
CA PHE A 11 -8.48 24.77 4.89
C PHE A 11 -8.61 24.84 6.42
N THR A 12 -8.96 26.00 6.97
CA THR A 12 -9.17 26.16 8.42
C THR A 12 -10.62 26.56 8.70
N THR A 13 -11.31 25.78 9.52
CA THR A 13 -12.57 26.12 10.18
C THR A 13 -12.44 25.88 11.68
N PRO A 14 -12.80 26.83 12.56
CA PRO A 14 -12.80 26.62 14.01
C PRO A 14 -14.10 25.95 14.46
N GLY A 15 -13.99 24.84 15.19
CA GLY A 15 -15.10 24.09 15.80
C GLY A 15 -14.78 23.69 17.24
N LEU A 16 -15.84 23.61 18.06
CA LEU A 16 -15.82 23.23 19.47
C LEU A 16 -15.32 21.79 19.68
N ALA A 17 -14.46 21.58 20.69
CA ALA A 17 -13.96 20.26 21.09
C ALA A 17 -15.06 19.44 21.77
N LEU A 18 -15.85 18.75 20.96
CA LEU A 18 -16.34 17.42 21.30
C LEU A 18 -15.20 16.48 20.87
N ALA A 19 -14.89 15.43 21.64
CA ALA A 19 -14.09 14.33 21.13
C ALA A 19 -14.69 13.95 19.77
N GLN A 20 -13.96 14.24 18.69
CA GLN A 20 -14.44 13.95 17.34
C GLN A 20 -14.43 12.43 17.25
N SER A 21 -15.49 11.84 16.71
CA SER A 21 -15.74 10.39 16.73
C SER A 21 -14.69 9.54 16.00
N ASP A 22 -13.59 10.15 15.56
CA ASP A 22 -12.73 9.67 14.50
C ASP A 22 -11.26 9.58 14.99
N GLU A 23 -11.02 9.51 16.31
CA GLU A 23 -9.66 9.32 16.84
C GLU A 23 -9.22 7.85 16.74
N LEU A 24 -8.01 7.62 16.21
CA LEU A 24 -7.43 6.28 16.01
C LEU A 24 -7.14 5.53 17.30
N PHE A 25 -6.72 6.25 18.33
CA PHE A 25 -6.39 5.70 19.65
C PHE A 25 -7.27 6.37 20.68
N VAL A 26 -8.04 5.59 21.42
CA VAL A 26 -8.94 6.11 22.45
C VAL A 26 -8.86 5.23 23.68
N PHE A 27 -8.54 5.82 24.83
CA PHE A 27 -8.71 5.17 26.13
C PHE A 27 -10.05 5.54 26.74
N ASP A 28 -10.81 4.52 27.16
CA ASP A 28 -11.97 4.65 28.04
C ASP A 28 -11.57 4.23 29.47
N LEU A 29 -11.54 5.20 30.37
CA LEU A 29 -11.14 5.03 31.77
C LEU A 29 -12.37 5.01 32.67
N THR A 30 -12.35 4.11 33.66
CA THR A 30 -13.34 4.05 34.74
C THR A 30 -12.64 3.94 36.09
N GLU A 31 -12.97 4.84 37.03
CA GLU A 31 -12.41 4.82 38.38
C GLU A 31 -12.84 3.55 39.14
N THR A 32 -11.87 2.82 39.68
CA THR A 32 -12.12 1.61 40.45
C THR A 32 -12.76 1.98 41.81
N GLY A 33 -13.98 1.51 42.03
CA GLY A 33 -14.77 1.81 43.23
C GLY A 33 -15.73 2.99 43.11
N ASN A 34 -15.64 3.76 42.02
CA ASN A 34 -16.59 4.80 41.66
C ASN A 34 -16.87 4.81 40.15
N PRO A 35 -17.63 3.82 39.63
CA PRO A 35 -17.85 3.66 38.19
C PRO A 35 -18.69 4.80 37.55
N GLY A 36 -19.11 5.80 38.33
CA GLY A 36 -19.72 7.01 37.80
C GLY A 36 -18.70 8.07 37.36
N ASN A 37 -17.41 7.89 37.66
CA ASN A 37 -16.32 8.73 37.19
C ASN A 37 -15.62 8.01 36.02
N THR A 38 -15.93 8.47 34.81
CA THR A 38 -15.40 7.94 33.55
C THR A 38 -14.76 9.04 32.73
N LEU A 39 -13.72 8.71 31.97
CA LEU A 39 -13.04 9.65 31.09
C LEU A 39 -12.69 8.96 29.78
N ILE A 40 -13.02 9.61 28.67
CA ILE A 40 -12.65 9.17 27.33
C ILE A 40 -11.64 10.18 26.81
N VAL A 41 -10.43 9.72 26.53
CA VAL A 41 -9.35 10.51 25.94
C VAL A 41 -8.87 9.78 24.71
N GLY A 42 -8.73 10.47 23.59
CA GLY A 42 -8.00 9.89 22.46
C GLY A 42 -6.95 10.85 21.92
N GLY A 43 -6.23 10.34 20.92
CA GLY A 43 -5.07 10.99 20.36
C GLY A 43 -4.73 10.45 18.99
N SER A 44 -3.91 11.20 18.25
CA SER A 44 -3.39 10.79 16.95
C SER A 44 -2.11 9.96 17.04
N THR A 45 -1.47 9.89 18.21
CA THR A 45 -0.21 9.17 18.45
C THR A 45 -0.35 8.25 19.66
N LEU A 46 -0.20 6.94 19.45
CA LEU A 46 -0.27 5.99 20.56
C LEU A 46 0.83 6.22 21.63
N PRO A 47 2.12 6.47 21.26
CA PRO A 47 3.17 6.63 22.26
C PRO A 47 2.91 7.80 23.22
N ASP A 48 2.52 8.96 22.69
CA ASP A 48 2.26 10.14 23.52
C ASP A 48 1.03 9.92 24.42
N LEU A 49 -0.03 9.29 23.88
CA LEU A 49 -1.25 8.99 24.64
C LEU A 49 -0.99 7.96 25.78
N ALA A 50 -0.17 6.95 25.51
CA ALA A 50 0.21 5.95 26.51
C ALA A 50 1.12 6.53 27.59
N GLN A 51 2.05 7.42 27.24
CA GLN A 51 2.88 8.15 28.20
C GLN A 51 2.02 9.04 29.10
N ASP A 52 1.14 9.86 28.52
CA ASP A 52 0.26 10.74 29.29
C ASP A 52 -0.67 9.93 30.24
N LEU A 53 -1.12 8.74 29.83
CA LEU A 53 -1.89 7.83 30.68
C LEU A 53 -1.05 7.29 31.85
N ALA A 54 0.17 6.82 31.58
CA ALA A 54 1.06 6.24 32.59
C ALA A 54 1.50 7.27 33.65
N ASP A 55 1.82 8.49 33.20
CA ASP A 55 2.23 9.59 34.08
C ASP A 55 1.02 10.32 34.71
N THR A 56 -0.20 9.97 34.30
CA THR A 56 -1.45 10.67 34.66
C THR A 56 -1.37 12.19 34.39
N GLU A 57 -0.74 12.56 33.28
CA GLU A 57 -0.58 13.96 32.85
C GLU A 57 -1.69 14.40 31.88
N GLY A 58 -1.71 15.68 31.53
CA GLY A 58 -2.64 16.23 30.53
C GLY A 58 -4.11 16.01 30.88
N ASP A 59 -4.83 15.34 29.99
CA ASP A 59 -6.26 15.03 30.15
C ASP A 59 -6.52 13.94 31.21
N PHE A 60 -5.50 13.14 31.55
CA PHE A 60 -5.59 12.08 32.57
C PHE A 60 -5.35 12.58 34.01
N ALA A 61 -5.00 13.86 34.22
CA ALA A 61 -4.67 14.42 35.53
C ALA A 61 -5.76 14.32 36.60
N SER A 62 -7.02 14.04 36.23
CA SER A 62 -8.09 13.74 37.19
C SER A 62 -7.97 12.38 37.86
N PHE A 63 -7.13 11.48 37.35
CA PHE A 63 -6.88 10.13 37.84
C PHE A 63 -5.55 9.98 38.60
N ASP A 64 -4.78 11.06 38.79
CA ASP A 64 -3.55 11.05 39.60
C ASP A 64 -3.82 10.53 41.03
N GLY A 65 -3.15 9.43 41.40
CA GLY A 65 -3.29 8.76 42.69
C GLY A 65 -4.63 8.05 42.90
N VAL A 66 -5.40 7.81 41.84
CA VAL A 66 -6.70 7.11 41.88
C VAL A 66 -6.60 5.80 41.09
N PRO A 67 -7.05 4.66 41.64
CA PRO A 67 -7.07 3.41 40.88
C PRO A 67 -8.12 3.46 39.76
N PHE A 68 -7.79 2.91 38.60
CA PHE A 68 -8.69 2.89 37.44
C PHE A 68 -8.51 1.64 36.58
N ASP A 69 -9.55 1.33 35.82
CA ASP A 69 -9.52 0.40 34.69
C ASP A 69 -9.57 1.23 33.40
N ALA A 70 -8.71 0.91 32.43
CA ALA A 70 -8.58 1.60 31.16
C ALA A 70 -8.66 0.60 30.01
N MET A 71 -9.48 0.90 29.00
CA MET A 71 -9.62 0.10 27.81
C MET A 71 -9.17 0.90 26.59
N LEU A 72 -8.15 0.42 25.88
CA LEU A 72 -7.69 1.01 24.63
C LEU A 72 -8.52 0.48 23.46
N ARG A 73 -9.06 1.41 22.67
CA ARG A 73 -9.48 1.18 21.30
C ARG A 73 -8.33 1.54 20.37
N TYR A 74 -7.84 0.59 19.58
CA TYR A 74 -6.71 0.78 18.67
C TYR A 74 -7.19 0.61 17.23
N ALA A 75 -7.06 1.65 16.40
CA ALA A 75 -7.37 1.60 14.97
C ALA A 75 -8.78 1.04 14.68
N GLY A 76 -9.76 1.36 15.53
CA GLY A 76 -11.15 0.91 15.41
C GLY A 76 -11.46 -0.42 16.09
N VAL A 77 -10.46 -1.13 16.61
CA VAL A 77 -10.63 -2.37 17.38
C VAL A 77 -10.87 -2.02 18.85
N ASP A 78 -12.10 -2.21 19.31
CA ASP A 78 -12.50 -2.00 20.70
C ASP A 78 -11.83 -3.01 21.64
N GLY A 79 -11.33 -2.56 22.79
CA GLY A 79 -10.74 -3.46 23.78
C GLY A 79 -9.45 -4.13 23.33
N ALA A 80 -8.74 -3.50 22.40
CA ALA A 80 -7.44 -3.94 21.91
C ALA A 80 -6.45 -4.20 23.05
N ILE A 81 -6.46 -3.35 24.09
CA ILE A 81 -5.69 -3.53 25.32
C ILE A 81 -6.55 -3.16 26.53
N ASP A 82 -6.54 -4.00 27.56
CA ASP A 82 -7.20 -3.77 28.86
C ASP A 82 -6.12 -3.61 29.94
N ILE A 83 -6.16 -2.49 30.66
CA ILE A 83 -5.19 -2.10 31.69
C ILE A 83 -5.92 -1.80 33.00
N THR A 84 -5.39 -2.29 34.11
CA THR A 84 -5.74 -1.82 35.45
C THR A 84 -4.54 -1.10 36.07
N TYR A 85 -4.79 0.06 36.67
CA TYR A 85 -3.81 0.83 37.43
C TYR A 85 -4.21 0.89 38.92
N ASP A 86 -3.29 0.53 39.81
CA ASP A 86 -3.43 0.68 41.26
C ASP A 86 -2.24 1.46 41.83
N PRO A 87 -2.41 2.73 42.28
CA PRO A 87 -1.34 3.58 42.77
C PRO A 87 -0.71 3.09 44.08
N THR A 88 -1.28 2.06 44.72
CA THR A 88 -0.79 1.49 45.99
C THR A 88 -0.60 -0.02 45.95
N GLY A 89 -0.83 -0.64 44.80
CA GLY A 89 -0.84 -2.09 44.62
C GLY A 89 0.56 -2.69 44.48
N GLY A 90 1.56 -1.87 44.17
CA GLY A 90 2.92 -2.28 43.87
C GLY A 90 3.75 -2.60 45.11
N SER A 91 4.94 -3.14 44.86
CA SER A 91 5.87 -3.55 45.91
C SER A 91 6.34 -2.34 46.71
N GLY A 92 6.16 -2.39 48.04
CA GLY A 92 6.47 -1.25 48.91
C GLY A 92 5.41 -0.14 48.92
N GLY A 93 4.26 -0.37 48.29
CA GLY A 93 3.14 0.57 48.23
C GLY A 93 3.26 1.61 47.13
N GLY A 94 4.05 1.32 46.08
CA GLY A 94 4.11 2.10 44.85
C GLY A 94 2.99 1.75 43.87
N ALA A 95 3.02 2.38 42.71
CA ALA A 95 2.07 2.14 41.64
C ALA A 95 2.29 0.79 40.94
N LEU A 96 1.18 0.18 40.51
CA LEU A 96 1.15 -1.09 39.79
C LEU A 96 0.27 -0.93 38.55
N LEU A 97 0.82 -1.21 37.38
CA LEU A 97 0.07 -1.27 36.12
C LEU A 97 0.00 -2.73 35.67
N THR A 98 -1.21 -3.23 35.46
CA THR A 98 -1.45 -4.59 34.99
C THR A 98 -2.15 -4.55 33.64
N ILE A 99 -1.51 -5.10 32.61
CA ILE A 99 -2.17 -5.33 31.32
C ILE A 99 -2.90 -6.67 31.42
N ASN A 100 -4.22 -6.59 31.56
CA ASN A 100 -5.10 -7.73 31.78
C ASN A 100 -5.31 -8.54 30.50
N ASN A 101 -5.40 -7.85 29.36
CA ASN A 101 -5.65 -8.42 28.05
C ASN A 101 -4.95 -7.60 26.97
N ILE A 102 -4.42 -8.30 25.96
CA ILE A 102 -3.92 -7.73 24.71
C ILE A 102 -4.55 -8.58 23.60
N GLN A 103 -5.13 -7.96 22.58
CA GLN A 103 -5.72 -8.69 21.45
C GLN A 103 -4.70 -9.67 20.84
N GLY A 104 -5.14 -10.88 20.49
CA GLY A 104 -4.27 -11.96 20.00
C GLY A 104 -3.50 -12.74 21.08
N TYR A 105 -3.17 -12.11 22.21
CA TYR A 105 -2.39 -12.76 23.28
C TYR A 105 -3.27 -13.58 24.26
N THR A 106 -2.87 -14.83 24.52
CA THR A 106 -3.63 -15.76 25.39
C THR A 106 -2.92 -16.13 26.70
N GLY A 107 -1.81 -15.46 27.02
CA GLY A 107 -1.02 -15.76 28.22
C GLY A 107 -1.52 -15.06 29.49
N PRO A 108 -0.77 -15.16 30.61
CA PRO A 108 -1.12 -14.47 31.86
C PRO A 108 -1.01 -12.94 31.72
N PRO A 109 -1.71 -12.17 32.59
CA PRO A 109 -1.57 -10.72 32.66
C PRO A 109 -0.10 -10.28 32.84
N ILE A 110 0.26 -9.19 32.17
CA ILE A 110 1.58 -8.56 32.30
C ILE A 110 1.51 -7.54 33.43
N VAL A 111 2.48 -7.57 34.34
CA VAL A 111 2.49 -6.72 35.54
C VAL A 111 3.76 -5.87 35.51
N LEU A 112 3.59 -4.56 35.53
CA LEU A 112 4.63 -3.55 35.61
C LEU A 112 4.54 -2.87 36.98
N ASP A 113 5.63 -2.86 37.74
CA ASP A 113 5.68 -2.36 39.13
C ASP A 113 6.65 -1.17 39.18
N GLU A 114 6.22 -0.05 39.76
CA GLU A 114 7.05 1.14 39.95
C GLU A 114 8.32 0.83 40.77
N ALA A 115 8.31 -0.23 41.57
CA ALA A 115 9.49 -0.70 42.28
C ALA A 115 10.65 -1.15 41.36
N ASP A 116 10.35 -1.55 40.12
CA ASP A 116 11.33 -2.03 39.13
C ASP A 116 11.84 -0.94 38.18
N GLY A 117 11.23 0.26 38.20
CA GLY A 117 11.61 1.38 37.35
C GLY A 117 10.46 2.36 37.13
N ASP A 118 10.69 3.35 36.29
CA ASP A 118 9.60 4.21 35.80
C ASP A 118 8.58 3.36 35.02
N LEU A 119 7.28 3.57 35.24
CA LEU A 119 6.23 2.76 34.58
C LEU A 119 6.13 3.06 33.08
N GLY A 120 6.39 4.30 32.67
CA GLY A 120 6.42 4.69 31.25
C GLY A 120 7.56 4.00 30.52
N ASP A 121 8.77 4.05 31.09
CA ASP A 121 9.95 3.34 30.54
C ASP A 121 9.70 1.82 30.45
N GLN A 122 9.09 1.22 31.46
CA GLN A 122 8.75 -0.21 31.46
C GLN A 122 7.70 -0.58 30.40
N LEU A 123 6.70 0.29 30.19
CA LEU A 123 5.68 0.09 29.17
C LEU A 123 6.29 0.20 27.77
N GLU A 124 7.17 1.19 27.55
CA GLU A 124 7.94 1.34 26.32
C GLU A 124 8.82 0.11 26.06
N ASP A 125 9.61 -0.33 27.04
CA ASP A 125 10.45 -1.53 26.94
C ASP A 125 9.60 -2.80 26.66
N PHE A 126 8.39 -2.90 27.24
CA PHE A 126 7.49 -4.01 26.98
C PHE A 126 7.08 -4.08 25.49
N PHE A 127 6.64 -2.95 24.91
CA PHE A 127 6.19 -2.89 23.52
C PHE A 127 7.34 -2.96 22.51
N LEU A 128 8.53 -2.49 22.87
CA LEU A 128 9.61 -2.34 21.90
C LEU A 128 10.69 -3.44 22.00
N LYS A 129 10.85 -4.09 23.15
CA LYS A 129 12.06 -4.87 23.44
C LYS A 129 11.82 -6.25 24.05
N ASP A 130 11.02 -6.34 25.10
CA ASP A 130 11.04 -7.54 25.96
C ASP A 130 10.15 -8.69 25.45
N ASN A 131 9.12 -8.39 24.65
CA ASN A 131 8.10 -9.39 24.28
C ASN A 131 7.69 -9.31 22.80
N PRO A 132 8.65 -9.49 21.86
CA PRO A 132 8.37 -9.41 20.42
C PRO A 132 7.22 -10.33 19.98
N ASP A 133 7.16 -11.56 20.50
CA ASP A 133 6.11 -12.53 20.17
C ASP A 133 4.70 -12.03 20.58
N ILE A 134 4.56 -11.30 21.69
CA ILE A 134 3.26 -10.74 22.12
C ILE A 134 2.84 -9.60 21.19
N ILE A 135 3.80 -8.80 20.73
CA ILE A 135 3.55 -7.70 19.81
C ILE A 135 3.24 -8.22 18.41
N GLU A 136 3.88 -9.30 17.99
CA GLU A 136 3.55 -10.05 16.78
C GLU A 136 2.08 -10.53 16.82
N ASP A 137 1.69 -11.25 17.88
CA ASP A 137 0.30 -11.71 18.07
C ASP A 137 -0.70 -10.54 18.06
N PHE A 138 -0.34 -9.42 18.70
CA PHE A 138 -1.15 -8.21 18.74
C PHE A 138 -1.32 -7.57 17.36
N LEU A 139 -0.22 -7.29 16.66
CA LEU A 139 -0.26 -6.64 15.35
C LEU A 139 -0.95 -7.51 14.30
N SER A 140 -0.76 -8.83 14.38
CA SER A 140 -1.45 -9.80 13.52
C SER A 140 -2.97 -9.75 13.75
N ALA A 141 -3.42 -9.84 15.00
CA ALA A 141 -4.85 -9.77 15.33
C ALA A 141 -5.47 -8.40 14.99
N ILE A 142 -4.72 -7.31 15.14
CA ILE A 142 -5.17 -5.99 14.70
C ILE A 142 -5.31 -5.93 13.16
N ALA A 143 -4.42 -6.57 12.40
CA ALA A 143 -4.52 -6.60 10.93
C ALA A 143 -5.75 -7.40 10.45
N GLU A 144 -6.15 -8.43 11.20
CA GLU A 144 -7.36 -9.22 10.92
C GLU A 144 -8.65 -8.43 11.16
N GLU A 145 -8.67 -7.49 12.12
CA GLU A 145 -9.90 -6.80 12.55
C GLU A 145 -9.99 -5.33 12.10
N SER A 146 -8.87 -4.63 11.91
CA SER A 146 -8.85 -3.20 11.62
C SER A 146 -8.87 -2.91 10.12
N VAL A 147 -9.90 -2.17 9.67
CA VAL A 147 -10.01 -1.65 8.29
C VAL A 147 -8.95 -0.61 7.92
N VAL A 148 -8.14 -0.16 8.89
CA VAL A 148 -7.05 0.82 8.70
C VAL A 148 -5.69 0.31 9.20
N ALA A 149 -5.55 -1.00 9.39
CA ALA A 149 -4.25 -1.61 9.66
C ALA A 149 -3.24 -1.29 8.55
N ILE A 150 -1.99 -1.02 8.91
CA ILE A 150 -0.98 -0.54 7.96
C ILE A 150 -0.22 -1.68 7.26
N THR A 151 -0.17 -2.85 7.88
CA THR A 151 0.61 -4.01 7.45
C THR A 151 -0.18 -4.91 6.51
N ASP A 152 -1.40 -5.29 6.89
CA ASP A 152 -2.24 -6.24 6.13
C ASP A 152 -3.75 -6.01 6.33
N GLY A 153 -4.58 -6.80 5.64
CA GLY A 153 -6.00 -6.96 5.93
C GLY A 153 -6.95 -5.94 5.26
N ASN A 154 -6.44 -4.97 4.50
CA ASN A 154 -7.27 -3.96 3.83
C ASN A 154 -6.59 -3.38 2.56
N PRO A 155 -7.32 -2.62 1.72
CA PRO A 155 -6.77 -2.12 0.46
C PRO A 155 -5.60 -1.10 0.58
N LEU A 156 -5.42 -0.43 1.72
CA LEU A 156 -4.28 0.48 1.95
C LEU A 156 -3.06 -0.22 2.55
N ALA A 157 -3.22 -1.44 3.06
CA ALA A 157 -2.16 -2.18 3.70
C ALA A 157 -0.98 -2.47 2.76
N ALA A 158 0.19 -2.69 3.35
CA ALA A 158 1.43 -2.95 2.61
C ALA A 158 1.31 -4.18 1.67
N THR A 159 0.74 -5.29 2.14
CA THR A 159 0.48 -6.51 1.33
C THR A 159 -0.39 -6.22 0.10
N ALA A 160 -1.46 -5.44 0.25
CA ALA A 160 -2.38 -5.07 -0.82
C ALA A 160 -1.71 -4.16 -1.85
N ARG A 161 -0.92 -3.18 -1.38
CA ARG A 161 -0.11 -2.28 -2.25
C ARG A 161 0.93 -3.06 -3.04
N SER A 162 1.64 -4.00 -2.41
CA SER A 162 2.56 -4.92 -3.07
C SER A 162 1.89 -5.66 -4.23
N ALA A 163 0.79 -6.34 -3.91
CA ALA A 163 0.04 -7.15 -4.84
C ALA A 163 -0.53 -6.28 -5.97
N LYS A 164 -0.98 -5.06 -5.65
CA LYS A 164 -1.46 -4.07 -6.61
C LYS A 164 -0.37 -3.63 -7.58
N TYR A 165 0.84 -3.30 -7.13
CA TYR A 165 1.94 -2.92 -8.02
C TYR A 165 2.15 -3.99 -9.11
N ARG A 166 2.28 -5.26 -8.70
CA ARG A 166 2.54 -6.37 -9.62
C ARG A 166 1.35 -6.57 -10.58
N PHE A 167 0.12 -6.55 -10.06
CA PHE A 167 -1.08 -6.77 -10.86
C PHE A 167 -1.32 -5.65 -11.88
N ASP A 168 -1.15 -4.40 -11.46
CA ASP A 168 -1.31 -3.26 -12.34
C ASP A 168 -0.22 -3.26 -13.42
N ARG A 169 1.04 -3.48 -13.04
CA ARG A 169 2.16 -3.44 -13.99
C ARG A 169 2.11 -4.55 -15.02
N PHE A 170 1.83 -5.79 -14.59
CA PHE A 170 1.97 -6.99 -15.43
C PHE A 170 0.65 -7.65 -15.81
N GLY A 171 -0.45 -7.27 -15.17
CA GLY A 171 -1.82 -7.66 -15.51
C GLY A 171 -2.53 -6.57 -16.30
N LEU A 172 -3.21 -5.66 -15.60
CA LEU A 172 -4.13 -4.69 -16.23
C LEU A 172 -3.46 -3.70 -17.18
N PHE A 173 -2.22 -3.29 -16.92
CA PHE A 173 -1.48 -2.32 -17.73
C PHE A 173 -0.27 -2.94 -18.42
N ALA A 174 -0.30 -4.25 -18.67
CA ALA A 174 0.70 -4.95 -19.48
C ALA A 174 0.78 -4.42 -20.92
N ASP A 175 -0.31 -3.83 -21.42
CA ASP A 175 -0.40 -3.15 -22.71
C ASP A 175 0.38 -1.84 -22.76
N ILE A 176 0.62 -1.20 -21.62
CA ILE A 176 1.50 -0.02 -21.57
C ILE A 176 2.96 -0.46 -21.77
N SER A 177 3.34 -1.68 -21.32
CA SER A 177 4.68 -2.23 -21.56
C SER A 177 4.86 -2.64 -23.04
N PRO A 178 5.89 -2.16 -23.74
CA PRO A 178 6.18 -2.54 -25.12
C PRO A 178 6.62 -3.99 -25.28
N ALA A 179 6.78 -4.76 -24.20
CA ALA A 179 7.01 -6.20 -24.28
C ALA A 179 5.85 -6.90 -25.00
N SER A 180 4.64 -6.34 -24.91
CA SER A 180 3.47 -6.79 -25.69
C SER A 180 3.13 -5.87 -26.87
N ASN A 181 3.64 -4.64 -26.87
CA ASN A 181 3.35 -3.60 -27.87
C ASN A 181 4.62 -3.10 -28.55
N GLN A 182 5.17 -3.95 -29.43
CA GLN A 182 5.84 -3.54 -30.66
C GLN A 182 6.57 -2.19 -30.62
N VAL A 183 7.89 -2.27 -30.48
CA VAL A 183 8.83 -1.32 -31.10
C VAL A 183 8.59 -1.25 -32.64
N ASN A 184 7.82 -2.18 -33.23
CA ASN A 184 7.62 -2.33 -34.68
C ASN A 184 6.31 -1.77 -35.29
N ARG A 185 5.41 -1.13 -34.53
CA ARG A 185 4.23 -0.46 -35.12
C ARG A 185 4.46 1.02 -35.45
N MET A 186 5.58 1.58 -35.01
CA MET A 186 6.03 2.91 -35.42
C MET A 186 6.75 2.78 -36.76
N PHE A 187 6.12 3.26 -37.83
CA PHE A 187 6.70 3.60 -39.15
C PHE A 187 6.70 2.60 -40.31
N VAL A 188 5.94 1.49 -40.28
CA VAL A 188 5.63 0.81 -41.56
C VAL A 188 4.30 1.35 -42.09
N ASP A 189 4.36 2.49 -42.78
CA ASP A 189 3.25 2.93 -43.63
C ASP A 189 3.06 1.88 -44.73
N SER A 190 2.16 0.93 -44.50
CA SER A 190 1.79 -0.09 -45.50
C SER A 190 1.21 0.50 -46.80
N ASN A 191 0.88 1.81 -46.81
CA ASN A 191 0.42 2.56 -47.97
C ASN A 191 1.48 3.50 -48.54
N ASP A 192 2.76 3.33 -48.22
CA ASP A 192 3.85 3.88 -49.04
C ASP A 192 4.41 2.83 -50.01
N PRO A 193 3.72 2.53 -51.14
CA PRO A 193 4.31 1.78 -52.25
C PRO A 193 5.41 2.60 -52.99
N GLY A 194 5.84 3.73 -52.42
CA GLY A 194 6.65 4.78 -53.03
C GLY A 194 8.04 4.97 -52.45
N LEU A 195 8.57 4.05 -51.62
CA LEU A 195 10.04 3.88 -51.47
C LEU A 195 10.68 3.31 -52.75
N SER A 196 10.24 3.78 -53.91
CA SER A 196 11.06 3.92 -55.09
C SER A 196 12.15 4.94 -54.78
N GLU A 197 13.37 4.45 -54.57
CA GLU A 197 14.67 5.13 -54.56
C GLU A 197 14.74 6.54 -53.93
N PRO A 198 15.56 6.75 -52.89
CA PRO A 198 15.77 8.08 -52.35
C PRO A 198 16.26 9.00 -53.48
N ALA A 199 15.50 10.07 -53.75
CA ALA A 199 15.98 11.14 -54.60
C ALA A 199 17.22 11.74 -53.93
N ASP A 200 18.39 11.50 -54.54
CA ASP A 200 19.68 12.07 -54.15
C ASP A 200 19.65 13.60 -54.36
N ASP A 201 19.01 14.32 -53.43
CA ASP A 201 18.92 15.78 -53.45
C ASP A 201 20.14 16.46 -52.83
N GLY A 202 21.14 15.69 -52.38
CA GLY A 202 22.40 16.19 -51.83
C GLY A 202 22.25 17.03 -50.56
N VAL A 203 21.06 17.05 -49.93
CA VAL A 203 20.82 17.80 -48.71
C VAL A 203 21.03 16.87 -47.51
N PRO A 204 22.03 17.12 -46.64
CA PRO A 204 22.18 16.36 -45.41
C PRO A 204 21.01 16.67 -44.49
N ARG A 205 19.97 15.84 -44.54
CA ARG A 205 18.91 15.83 -43.53
C ARG A 205 19.46 15.06 -42.34
N MET A 206 19.50 15.69 -41.17
CA MET A 206 19.60 14.96 -39.92
C MET A 206 18.30 14.19 -39.76
N GLU A 207 18.23 13.01 -40.38
CA GLU A 207 17.30 11.99 -39.92
C GLU A 207 17.67 11.73 -38.46
N MET A 208 16.81 12.18 -37.53
CA MET A 208 16.76 11.55 -36.22
C MET A 208 16.32 10.12 -36.50
N GLY A 209 17.31 9.26 -36.78
CA GLY A 209 17.08 7.86 -37.03
C GLY A 209 16.29 7.31 -35.87
N SER A 210 15.07 6.85 -36.16
CA SER A 210 14.38 5.93 -35.29
C SER A 210 15.31 4.72 -35.18
N ALA A 211 16.06 4.63 -34.09
CA ALA A 211 16.84 3.45 -33.80
C ALA A 211 15.82 2.30 -33.71
N VAL A 212 15.77 1.47 -34.73
CA VAL A 212 15.12 0.16 -34.64
C VAL A 212 15.99 -0.60 -33.65
N ILE A 213 15.57 -0.60 -32.39
CA ILE A 213 16.22 -1.36 -31.34
C ILE A 213 15.84 -2.82 -31.61
N ASP A 214 16.61 -3.45 -32.49
CA ASP A 214 16.26 -4.75 -33.05
C ASP A 214 16.29 -5.83 -31.97
N HIS A 215 17.18 -5.75 -30.97
CA HIS A 215 17.10 -6.56 -29.75
C HIS A 215 17.75 -5.87 -28.55
N GLY A 216 16.99 -5.76 -27.45
CA GLY A 216 17.44 -5.27 -26.15
C GLY A 216 17.31 -3.75 -25.97
N GLY A 217 16.64 -3.31 -24.90
CA GLY A 217 16.39 -1.89 -24.63
C GLY A 217 15.92 -1.65 -23.21
N PHE A 218 15.83 -0.37 -22.83
CA PHE A 218 15.41 0.06 -21.51
C PHE A 218 14.07 0.78 -21.59
N LEU A 219 13.19 0.46 -20.65
CA LEU A 219 11.90 1.13 -20.52
C LEU A 219 11.74 1.58 -19.08
N SER A 220 11.55 2.89 -18.90
CA SER A 220 11.25 3.43 -17.58
C SER A 220 9.79 3.83 -17.51
N ARG A 221 9.15 3.51 -16.40
CA ARG A 221 7.76 3.87 -16.11
C ARG A 221 7.67 4.55 -14.75
N ILE A 222 6.85 5.57 -14.67
CA ILE A 222 6.53 6.30 -13.46
C ILE A 222 5.01 6.36 -13.35
N ASP A 223 4.45 5.85 -12.26
CA ASP A 223 3.02 5.94 -11.94
C ASP A 223 2.82 6.80 -10.69
N PHE A 224 1.78 7.61 -10.73
CA PHE A 224 1.25 8.37 -9.62
C PHE A 224 -0.20 7.93 -9.40
N LEU A 225 -0.57 7.70 -8.15
CA LEU A 225 -1.96 7.49 -7.73
C LEU A 225 -2.19 8.37 -6.50
N GLY A 226 -3.30 9.10 -6.47
CA GLY A 226 -3.73 9.82 -5.28
C GLY A 226 -5.21 9.53 -5.03
N GLN A 227 -5.57 9.17 -3.81
CA GLN A 227 -6.94 8.82 -3.43
C GLN A 227 -7.38 9.56 -2.15
N SER A 228 -8.68 9.83 -2.06
CA SER A 228 -9.40 10.04 -0.80
C SER A 228 -9.88 8.69 -0.30
N VAL A 229 -9.84 8.46 1.00
CA VAL A 229 -10.19 7.16 1.61
C VAL A 229 -11.19 7.37 2.74
N ASP A 230 -12.20 6.53 2.78
CA ASP A 230 -13.14 6.35 3.89
C ASP A 230 -13.10 4.86 4.29
N ALA A 231 -12.73 4.55 5.53
CA ALA A 231 -12.51 3.19 6.03
C ALA A 231 -13.14 3.04 7.42
N GLY A 232 -14.31 2.41 7.50
CA GLY A 232 -15.16 2.37 8.68
C GLY A 232 -15.58 3.78 9.08
N ASP A 233 -15.25 4.15 10.32
CA ASP A 233 -15.47 5.50 10.86
C ASP A 233 -14.28 6.44 10.59
N PHE A 234 -13.26 6.00 9.85
CA PHE A 234 -12.05 6.78 9.58
C PHE A 234 -12.03 7.37 8.18
N SER A 235 -11.42 8.54 8.06
CA SER A 235 -11.21 9.26 6.82
C SER A 235 -9.73 9.58 6.59
N GLY A 236 -9.34 9.70 5.33
CA GLY A 236 -7.94 9.85 4.99
C GLY A 236 -7.62 10.14 3.53
N SER A 237 -6.32 10.08 3.23
CA SER A 237 -5.81 10.27 1.88
C SER A 237 -4.61 9.36 1.63
N SER A 238 -4.43 8.92 0.39
CA SER A 238 -3.30 8.11 -0.02
C SER A 238 -2.61 8.69 -1.25
N PHE A 239 -1.31 8.46 -1.34
CA PHE A 239 -0.48 8.80 -2.48
C PHE A 239 0.55 7.70 -2.74
N ASP A 240 0.57 7.19 -3.96
CA ASP A 240 1.58 6.24 -4.43
C ASP A 240 2.40 6.84 -5.56
N LEU A 241 3.72 6.68 -5.46
CA LEU A 241 4.69 6.89 -6.51
C LEU A 241 5.38 5.56 -6.81
N THR A 242 5.19 5.06 -8.01
CA THR A 242 5.90 3.86 -8.48
C THR A 242 6.88 4.23 -9.57
N MET A 243 8.13 3.82 -9.42
CA MET A 243 9.13 3.86 -10.48
C MET A 243 9.51 2.45 -10.89
N SER A 244 9.64 2.18 -12.18
CA SER A 244 10.18 0.89 -12.64
C SER A 244 11.05 1.03 -13.87
N THR A 245 12.03 0.13 -14.00
CA THR A 245 12.89 -0.02 -15.17
C THR A 245 12.84 -1.45 -15.65
N GLU A 246 12.49 -1.64 -16.92
CA GLU A 246 12.50 -2.91 -17.60
C GLU A 246 13.74 -3.02 -18.49
N MET A 247 14.47 -4.12 -18.33
CA MET A 247 15.58 -4.54 -19.18
C MET A 247 15.11 -5.70 -20.05
N ARG A 248 15.05 -5.46 -21.36
CA ARG A 248 14.67 -6.51 -22.31
C ARG A 248 15.89 -7.28 -22.79
N PHE A 249 15.82 -8.61 -22.76
CA PHE A 249 16.86 -9.48 -23.32
C PHE A 249 16.42 -10.07 -24.66
N THR A 250 15.15 -10.44 -24.77
CA THR A 250 14.54 -10.98 -26.00
C THR A 250 13.09 -10.51 -26.10
N ASP A 251 12.41 -10.80 -27.20
CA ASP A 251 10.96 -10.56 -27.31
C ASP A 251 10.13 -11.39 -26.33
N ARG A 252 10.72 -12.42 -25.72
CA ARG A 252 10.05 -13.33 -24.79
C ARG A 252 10.40 -13.11 -23.34
N PHE A 253 11.48 -12.40 -23.04
CA PHE A 253 12.03 -12.34 -21.70
C PHE A 253 12.58 -10.95 -21.40
N SER A 254 12.08 -10.38 -20.32
CA SER A 254 12.60 -9.17 -19.70
C SER A 254 12.75 -9.35 -18.20
N LEU A 255 13.49 -8.44 -17.58
CA LEU A 255 13.60 -8.30 -16.14
C LEU A 255 13.16 -6.88 -15.77
N VAL A 256 12.30 -6.76 -14.77
CA VAL A 256 11.77 -5.48 -14.30
C VAL A 256 12.18 -5.27 -12.86
N PHE A 257 12.78 -4.12 -12.62
CA PHE A 257 13.08 -3.60 -11.30
C PHE A 257 12.06 -2.51 -10.96
N GLY A 258 11.38 -2.64 -9.83
CA GLY A 258 10.37 -1.70 -9.34
C GLY A 258 10.70 -1.13 -7.97
N LEU A 259 10.32 0.13 -7.77
CA LEU A 259 10.44 0.87 -6.52
C LEU A 259 9.12 1.63 -6.26
N PRO A 260 8.07 0.96 -5.75
CA PRO A 260 6.90 1.63 -5.20
C PRO A 260 7.24 2.35 -3.88
N VAL A 261 6.70 3.54 -3.73
CA VAL A 261 6.75 4.38 -2.53
C VAL A 261 5.32 4.84 -2.26
N GLY A 262 4.80 4.56 -1.08
CA GLY A 262 3.47 4.95 -0.66
C GLY A 262 3.52 5.88 0.56
N PHE A 263 2.61 6.83 0.60
CA PHE A 263 2.33 7.66 1.76
C PHE A 263 0.83 7.74 1.94
N HIS A 264 0.31 7.55 3.15
CA HIS A 264 -1.09 7.80 3.42
C HIS A 264 -1.29 8.35 4.82
N THR A 265 -2.41 9.06 4.98
CA THR A 265 -2.83 9.68 6.23
C THR A 265 -4.21 9.12 6.58
N ILE A 266 -4.39 8.61 7.79
CA ILE A 266 -5.70 8.21 8.33
C ILE A 266 -5.89 9.00 9.62
N GLU A 267 -6.91 9.85 9.69
CA GLU A 267 -7.19 10.66 10.89
C GLU A 267 -5.97 11.40 11.47
N GLY A 268 -5.12 11.89 10.56
CA GLY A 268 -3.89 12.61 10.90
C GLY A 268 -2.67 11.76 11.20
N ALA A 269 -2.80 10.43 11.33
CA ALA A 269 -1.67 9.52 11.46
C ALA A 269 -1.01 9.26 10.10
N ASP A 270 0.30 9.46 10.03
CA ASP A 270 1.14 9.32 8.85
C ASP A 270 1.69 7.89 8.73
N VAL A 271 1.57 7.30 7.54
CA VAL A 271 2.09 5.96 7.22
C VAL A 271 2.95 6.01 5.97
N PHE A 272 4.15 5.45 6.04
CA PHE A 272 5.11 5.41 4.94
C PHE A 272 5.38 3.98 4.51
N ASN A 273 5.37 3.75 3.20
CA ASN A 273 5.62 2.46 2.58
C ASN A 273 6.73 2.58 1.54
N VAL A 274 7.64 1.62 1.49
CA VAL A 274 8.64 1.51 0.42
C VAL A 274 8.86 0.05 0.05
N GLY A 275 8.89 -0.25 -1.24
CA GLY A 275 9.05 -1.60 -1.75
C GLY A 275 10.11 -1.72 -2.82
N LEU A 276 10.70 -2.90 -2.93
CA LEU A 276 11.63 -3.28 -3.99
C LEU A 276 11.07 -4.51 -4.70
N HIS A 277 10.80 -4.41 -6.00
CA HIS A 277 10.28 -5.53 -6.79
C HIS A 277 11.29 -5.99 -7.84
N LEU A 278 11.40 -7.31 -8.00
CA LEU A 278 12.12 -7.95 -9.08
C LEU A 278 11.21 -8.96 -9.76
N ASP A 279 10.76 -8.62 -10.96
CA ASP A 279 9.79 -9.42 -11.72
C ASP A 279 10.37 -9.81 -13.09
N ALA A 280 10.01 -10.99 -13.59
CA ALA A 280 10.55 -11.52 -14.84
C ALA A 280 9.43 -11.88 -15.83
N PRO A 281 8.94 -10.92 -16.65
CA PRO A 281 7.92 -11.20 -17.64
C PRO A 281 8.39 -12.20 -18.71
N ILE A 282 7.59 -13.24 -18.94
CA ILE A 282 7.82 -14.31 -19.91
C ILE A 282 6.65 -14.35 -20.90
N ASN A 283 6.88 -13.95 -22.15
CA ASN A 283 5.87 -14.04 -23.20
C ASN A 283 5.83 -15.46 -23.80
N LEU A 284 4.80 -16.22 -23.43
CA LEU A 284 4.55 -17.56 -23.94
C LEU A 284 3.97 -17.50 -25.36
N MET A 285 3.05 -16.58 -25.59
CA MET A 285 2.46 -16.30 -26.90
C MET A 285 2.62 -14.83 -27.26
N LEU A 286 3.07 -14.57 -28.48
CA LEU A 286 3.25 -13.23 -29.04
C LEU A 286 2.20 -12.97 -30.11
N VAL A 287 1.74 -11.73 -30.20
CA VAL A 287 0.92 -11.28 -31.32
C VAL A 287 1.79 -11.17 -32.56
N GLU A 288 1.40 -11.83 -33.65
CA GLU A 288 2.07 -11.71 -34.94
C GLU A 288 1.96 -10.27 -35.45
N GLU A 289 3.07 -9.73 -35.99
CA GLU A 289 3.17 -8.28 -36.16
C GLU A 289 2.20 -7.70 -37.18
N SER A 290 1.93 -8.47 -38.23
CA SER A 290 1.04 -8.11 -39.33
C SER A 290 -0.43 -8.41 -39.06
N ALA A 291 -0.77 -8.99 -37.91
CA ALA A 291 -2.13 -9.46 -37.67
C ALA A 291 -3.03 -8.33 -37.14
N GLU A 292 -4.15 -8.08 -37.83
CA GLU A 292 -5.23 -7.21 -37.33
C GLU A 292 -5.92 -7.79 -36.08
N GLN A 293 -5.68 -9.06 -35.80
CA GLN A 293 -6.21 -9.83 -34.70
C GLN A 293 -5.11 -10.66 -34.08
N GLY A 294 -4.98 -10.64 -32.76
CA GLY A 294 -3.86 -11.28 -32.10
C GLY A 294 -4.20 -11.72 -30.70
N PHE A 295 -3.58 -12.80 -30.26
CA PHE A 295 -3.62 -13.26 -28.88
C PHE A 295 -2.20 -13.27 -28.34
N SER A 296 -1.99 -12.69 -27.16
CA SER A 296 -0.77 -12.86 -26.39
C SER A 296 -1.06 -13.36 -25.00
N TRP A 297 -0.05 -14.05 -24.46
CA TRP A 297 -0.05 -14.58 -23.11
C TRP A 297 1.31 -14.35 -22.48
N THR A 298 1.29 -13.64 -21.37
CA THR A 298 2.47 -13.34 -20.56
C THR A 298 2.30 -13.92 -19.17
N VAL A 299 3.38 -14.50 -18.65
CA VAL A 299 3.48 -14.99 -17.28
C VAL A 299 4.65 -14.28 -16.61
N THR A 300 4.40 -13.69 -15.46
CA THR A 300 5.39 -12.90 -14.72
C THR A 300 5.51 -13.44 -13.30
N PRO A 301 6.45 -14.36 -13.04
CA PRO A 301 6.92 -14.60 -11.68
C PRO A 301 7.65 -13.36 -11.15
N GLY A 302 7.59 -13.16 -9.84
CA GLY A 302 8.32 -12.09 -9.18
C GLY A 302 8.47 -12.29 -7.70
N VAL A 303 9.39 -11.52 -7.12
CA VAL A 303 9.62 -11.40 -5.69
C VAL A 303 9.66 -9.92 -5.30
N SER A 304 9.36 -9.60 -4.05
CA SER A 304 9.58 -8.26 -3.50
C SER A 304 10.03 -8.30 -2.04
N GLY A 305 10.61 -7.19 -1.61
CA GLY A 305 10.87 -6.88 -0.20
C GLY A 305 10.37 -5.48 0.09
N GLU A 306 9.64 -5.31 1.17
CA GLU A 306 8.88 -4.11 1.50
C GLU A 306 9.06 -3.72 2.96
N ALA A 307 8.91 -2.43 3.25
CA ALA A 307 8.92 -1.89 4.59
C ALA A 307 7.78 -0.89 4.74
N VAL A 308 7.04 -1.02 5.83
CA VAL A 308 5.99 -0.09 6.26
C VAL A 308 6.31 0.39 7.66
N VAL A 309 6.15 1.69 7.88
CA VAL A 309 6.39 2.32 9.19
C VAL A 309 5.39 3.43 9.45
N SER A 310 4.93 3.52 10.69
CA SER A 310 4.19 4.66 11.22
C SER A 310 4.55 4.85 12.69
N TYR A 311 5.05 6.04 13.02
CA TYR A 311 5.29 6.42 14.40
C TYR A 311 3.96 6.53 15.17
N ASP A 312 2.95 7.07 14.50
CA ASP A 312 1.65 7.38 15.10
C ASP A 312 0.91 6.09 15.51
N PHE A 313 0.96 5.05 14.67
CA PHE A 313 0.47 3.72 15.01
C PHE A 313 1.38 2.94 15.96
N ALA A 314 2.59 3.42 16.26
CA ALA A 314 3.64 2.64 16.90
C ALA A 314 3.80 1.24 16.26
N ALA A 315 3.63 1.18 14.93
CA ALA A 315 3.58 -0.06 14.18
C ALA A 315 4.40 0.05 12.90
N GLY A 316 4.83 -1.12 12.43
CA GLY A 316 5.57 -1.24 11.20
C GLY A 316 6.04 -2.66 11.01
N GLY A 317 6.80 -2.87 9.94
CA GLY A 317 7.40 -4.17 9.68
C GLY A 317 8.06 -4.21 8.33
N THR A 318 8.80 -5.28 8.12
CA THR A 318 9.29 -5.64 6.80
C THR A 318 8.57 -6.88 6.30
N LEU A 319 8.32 -6.92 5.00
CA LEU A 319 7.62 -8.00 4.33
C LEU A 319 8.50 -8.50 3.18
N TYR A 320 8.44 -9.80 2.89
CA TYR A 320 8.84 -10.31 1.58
C TYR A 320 7.65 -10.96 0.92
N SER A 321 7.58 -10.82 -0.41
CA SER A 321 6.55 -11.46 -1.20
C SER A 321 7.15 -12.27 -2.33
N PHE A 322 6.42 -13.28 -2.75
CA PHE A 322 6.61 -13.90 -4.05
C PHE A 322 5.25 -14.15 -4.70
N GLY A 323 5.24 -14.25 -6.02
CA GLY A 323 4.00 -14.55 -6.70
C GLY A 323 4.12 -14.63 -8.20
N ILE A 324 2.97 -14.84 -8.83
CA ILE A 324 2.87 -15.03 -10.26
C ILE A 324 1.65 -14.30 -10.81
N THR A 325 1.88 -13.52 -11.86
CA THR A 325 0.82 -12.83 -12.60
C THR A 325 0.72 -13.40 -14.01
N ASN A 326 -0.50 -13.70 -14.45
CA ASN A 326 -0.78 -14.09 -15.82
C ASN A 326 -1.62 -13.00 -16.48
N ALA A 327 -1.27 -12.64 -17.71
CA ALA A 327 -2.03 -11.70 -18.51
C ALA A 327 -2.33 -12.30 -19.89
N PHE A 328 -3.59 -12.28 -20.25
CA PHE A 328 -4.10 -12.64 -21.56
C PHE A 328 -4.56 -11.37 -22.25
N ARG A 329 -4.11 -11.19 -23.49
CA ARG A 329 -4.52 -10.05 -24.29
C ARG A 329 -5.04 -10.55 -25.63
N TYR A 330 -6.15 -9.95 -26.05
CA TYR A 330 -6.76 -10.17 -27.33
C TYR A 330 -6.98 -8.85 -28.05
N ASP A 331 -6.34 -8.69 -29.21
CA ASP A 331 -6.52 -7.54 -30.07
C ASP A 331 -7.50 -7.86 -31.20
N TYR A 332 -8.43 -6.95 -31.46
CA TYR A 332 -9.35 -7.01 -32.58
C TYR A 332 -9.58 -5.60 -33.13
N LYS A 333 -8.90 -5.27 -34.24
CA LYS A 333 -8.95 -3.94 -34.87
C LYS A 333 -8.57 -2.82 -33.88
N LYS A 334 -9.55 -2.01 -33.49
CA LYS A 334 -9.40 -0.88 -32.54
C LYS A 334 -9.63 -1.28 -31.09
N LEU A 335 -10.14 -2.47 -30.83
CA LEU A 335 -10.45 -2.98 -29.51
C LEU A 335 -9.32 -3.89 -29.03
N THR A 336 -8.87 -3.66 -27.80
CA THR A 336 -7.98 -4.56 -27.07
C THR A 336 -8.70 -5.00 -25.80
N LEU A 337 -8.74 -6.30 -25.56
CA LEU A 337 -9.27 -6.90 -24.34
C LEU A 337 -8.12 -7.51 -23.55
N ILE A 338 -8.10 -7.27 -22.26
CA ILE A 338 -7.10 -7.81 -21.32
C ILE A 338 -7.85 -8.51 -20.21
N ALA A 339 -7.42 -9.72 -19.88
CA ALA A 339 -7.82 -10.46 -18.69
C ALA A 339 -6.55 -10.87 -17.94
N ALA A 340 -6.55 -10.72 -16.62
CA ALA A 340 -5.40 -11.01 -15.79
C ALA A 340 -5.81 -11.74 -14.51
N GLN A 341 -4.89 -12.55 -14.01
CA GLN A 341 -5.00 -13.27 -12.75
C GLN A 341 -3.66 -13.25 -12.03
N GLN A 342 -3.67 -13.16 -10.71
CA GLN A 342 -2.47 -13.16 -9.89
C GLN A 342 -2.72 -13.89 -8.58
N ILE A 343 -1.70 -14.60 -8.10
CA ILE A 343 -1.61 -15.06 -6.73
C ILE A 343 -0.27 -14.62 -6.14
N THR A 344 -0.29 -14.10 -4.92
CA THR A 344 0.88 -13.66 -4.18
C THR A 344 0.83 -14.17 -2.75
N TRP A 345 1.98 -14.54 -2.21
CA TRP A 345 2.21 -14.87 -0.81
C TRP A 345 3.06 -13.76 -0.21
N HIS A 346 2.67 -13.29 0.97
CA HIS A 346 3.36 -12.25 1.73
C HIS A 346 3.65 -12.81 3.11
N GLU A 347 4.90 -12.68 3.54
CA GLU A 347 5.35 -13.11 4.85
C GLU A 347 6.10 -11.93 5.49
N SER A 348 5.93 -11.73 6.79
CA SER A 348 6.75 -10.77 7.53
C SER A 348 8.17 -11.27 7.72
N ALA A 349 9.09 -10.33 7.90
CA ALA A 349 10.42 -10.61 8.37
C ALA A 349 10.71 -9.76 9.60
N GLU A 350 11.20 -10.44 10.64
CA GLU A 350 11.74 -9.85 11.84
C GLU A 350 12.81 -8.80 11.50
N LEU A 351 12.57 -7.56 11.92
CA LEU A 351 13.53 -6.47 11.81
C LEU A 351 14.15 -6.20 13.18
N ASP A 352 15.41 -6.58 13.34
CA ASP A 352 16.23 -6.21 14.49
C ASP A 352 16.90 -4.84 14.24
N VAL A 353 16.48 -3.78 14.96
CA VAL A 353 17.13 -2.46 14.96
C VAL A 353 17.60 -2.12 16.37
N ASP A 354 18.92 -2.19 16.59
CA ASP A 354 19.55 -1.99 17.89
C ASP A 354 19.02 -2.96 18.96
N GLU A 355 18.15 -2.50 19.85
CA GLU A 355 17.50 -3.31 20.90
C GLU A 355 16.04 -3.61 20.60
N TYR A 356 15.53 -3.12 19.47
CA TYR A 356 14.14 -3.28 19.06
C TYR A 356 13.98 -4.40 18.07
N ARG A 357 12.91 -5.18 18.24
CA ARG A 357 12.52 -6.26 17.35
C ARG A 357 11.08 -6.07 16.94
N ILE A 358 10.87 -5.88 15.63
CA ILE A 358 9.55 -5.63 15.07
C ILE A 358 9.24 -6.74 14.06
N ASP A 359 8.22 -7.53 14.37
CA ASP A 359 7.61 -8.49 13.46
C ASP A 359 6.09 -8.35 13.53
N PRO A 360 5.42 -7.95 12.43
CA PRO A 360 3.96 -7.82 12.42
C PRO A 360 3.20 -9.15 12.28
N GLY A 361 3.88 -10.30 12.16
CA GLY A 361 3.23 -11.62 12.14
C GLY A 361 2.32 -11.83 10.93
N ILE A 362 2.77 -11.38 9.75
CA ILE A 362 1.98 -11.44 8.52
C ILE A 362 2.26 -12.76 7.80
N ASP A 363 1.21 -13.53 7.51
CA ASP A 363 1.19 -14.66 6.57
C ASP A 363 -0.08 -14.54 5.74
N GLN A 364 0.03 -13.95 4.55
CA GLN A 364 -1.14 -13.58 3.74
C GLN A 364 -1.00 -14.01 2.29
N GLN A 365 -2.09 -14.59 1.79
CA GLN A 365 -2.24 -14.93 0.40
C GLN A 365 -3.27 -14.00 -0.24
N ILE A 366 -2.94 -13.41 -1.39
CA ILE A 366 -3.84 -12.52 -2.12
C ILE A 366 -4.06 -13.05 -3.53
N LEU A 367 -5.32 -13.26 -3.89
CA LEU A 367 -5.78 -13.58 -5.22
C LEU A 367 -6.36 -12.33 -5.89
N LYS A 368 -5.91 -12.03 -7.11
CA LYS A 368 -6.49 -10.94 -7.92
C LYS A 368 -6.95 -11.47 -9.27
N ILE A 369 -8.15 -11.09 -9.68
CA ILE A 369 -8.71 -11.41 -11.00
C ILE A 369 -9.28 -10.12 -11.58
N GLY A 370 -8.93 -9.79 -12.82
CA GLY A 370 -9.37 -8.54 -13.41
C GLY A 370 -9.32 -8.52 -14.91
N GLY A 371 -9.84 -7.44 -15.48
CA GLY A 371 -9.80 -7.22 -16.90
C GLY A 371 -10.08 -5.78 -17.30
N LYS A 372 -9.70 -5.46 -18.52
CA LYS A 372 -9.83 -4.12 -19.09
C LYS A 372 -10.13 -4.21 -20.59
N ALA A 373 -10.98 -3.32 -21.07
CA ALA A 373 -11.16 -3.06 -22.49
C ALA A 373 -10.53 -1.71 -22.83
N LEU A 374 -9.78 -1.66 -23.93
CA LEU A 374 -9.19 -0.45 -24.48
C LEU A 374 -9.68 -0.25 -25.91
N TYR A 375 -10.17 0.94 -26.22
CA TYR A 375 -10.66 1.31 -27.55
C TYR A 375 -9.83 2.47 -28.12
N ARG A 376 -9.12 2.21 -29.22
CA ARG A 376 -8.31 3.20 -29.93
C ARG A 376 -9.21 4.17 -30.71
N LEU A 377 -9.19 5.44 -30.33
CA LEU A 377 -9.90 6.51 -31.02
C LEU A 377 -9.14 6.94 -32.28
N THR A 378 -7.82 7.12 -32.13
CA THR A 378 -6.86 7.47 -33.17
C THR A 378 -5.62 6.58 -33.05
N ASP A 379 -4.61 6.81 -33.88
CA ASP A 379 -3.32 6.08 -33.81
C ASP A 379 -2.53 6.40 -32.53
N GLY A 380 -2.83 7.50 -31.85
CA GLY A 380 -2.12 7.96 -30.65
C GLY A 380 -3.01 8.23 -29.45
N ALA A 381 -4.30 7.89 -29.50
CA ALA A 381 -5.23 8.12 -28.39
C ALA A 381 -6.20 6.96 -28.22
N ALA A 382 -6.42 6.55 -26.97
CA ALA A 382 -7.36 5.50 -26.61
C ALA A 382 -8.12 5.86 -25.32
N VAL A 383 -9.29 5.25 -25.16
CA VAL A 383 -10.04 5.20 -23.90
C VAL A 383 -10.01 3.78 -23.37
N TYR A 384 -10.05 3.62 -22.05
CA TYR A 384 -10.14 2.30 -21.44
C TYR A 384 -11.09 2.28 -20.23
N GLY A 385 -11.56 1.09 -19.90
CA GLY A 385 -12.35 0.81 -18.71
C GLY A 385 -12.19 -0.64 -18.29
N GLY A 386 -12.24 -0.91 -16.99
CA GLY A 386 -12.00 -2.23 -16.43
C GLY A 386 -12.33 -2.31 -14.95
N ALA A 387 -12.09 -3.48 -14.39
CA ALA A 387 -12.19 -3.71 -12.96
C ALA A 387 -11.28 -4.87 -12.53
N THR A 388 -10.91 -4.86 -11.27
CA THR A 388 -10.22 -5.96 -10.58
C THR A 388 -11.04 -6.36 -9.38
N TRP A 389 -11.13 -7.65 -9.12
CA TRP A 389 -11.55 -8.20 -7.84
C TRP A 389 -10.32 -8.73 -7.12
N THR A 390 -10.20 -8.40 -5.84
CA THR A 390 -9.11 -8.78 -4.94
C THR A 390 -9.70 -9.53 -3.77
N ASP A 391 -9.06 -10.63 -3.39
CA ASP A 391 -9.49 -11.53 -2.32
C ASP A 391 -8.28 -11.83 -1.42
N PHE A 392 -8.44 -11.56 -0.13
CA PHE A 392 -7.53 -12.01 0.92
C PHE A 392 -7.95 -13.44 1.28
N LEU A 393 -7.06 -14.41 1.11
CA LEU A 393 -7.39 -15.83 1.33
C LEU A 393 -7.20 -16.28 2.79
N GLU A 394 -6.58 -15.42 3.60
CA GLU A 394 -6.46 -15.52 5.06
C GLU A 394 -7.32 -14.42 5.71
N ASP A 395 -7.43 -14.42 7.03
CA ASP A 395 -8.30 -13.50 7.78
C ASP A 395 -7.86 -12.03 7.57
N ALA A 396 -8.84 -11.17 7.31
CA ALA A 396 -8.62 -9.77 6.92
C ALA A 396 -9.85 -8.93 7.25
N ALA A 397 -9.64 -7.69 7.71
CA ALA A 397 -10.72 -6.77 8.03
C ALA A 397 -11.62 -6.47 6.83
N VAL A 398 -11.02 -6.42 5.63
CA VAL A 398 -11.73 -6.31 4.35
C VAL A 398 -11.42 -7.55 3.52
N GLU A 399 -12.19 -8.61 3.69
CA GLU A 399 -11.99 -9.93 3.04
C GLU A 399 -11.76 -9.83 1.52
N ASN A 400 -12.52 -8.97 0.84
CA ASN A 400 -12.39 -8.77 -0.60
C ASN A 400 -12.86 -7.37 -1.02
N TYR A 401 -12.38 -6.91 -2.18
CA TYR A 401 -12.77 -5.61 -2.73
C TYR A 401 -12.69 -5.56 -4.25
N VAL A 402 -13.38 -4.59 -4.84
CA VAL A 402 -13.40 -4.33 -6.29
C VAL A 402 -12.75 -2.99 -6.61
N THR A 403 -11.83 -3.00 -7.57
CA THR A 403 -11.12 -1.82 -8.07
C THR A 403 -11.57 -1.45 -9.48
N PRO A 404 -12.63 -0.64 -9.70
CA PRO A 404 -12.96 -0.14 -11.02
C PRO A 404 -11.93 0.89 -11.53
N ILE A 405 -11.65 0.84 -12.82
CA ILE A 405 -10.75 1.77 -13.51
C ILE A 405 -11.37 2.31 -14.78
N ALA A 406 -11.08 3.56 -15.11
CA ALA A 406 -11.43 4.15 -16.40
C ALA A 406 -10.48 5.29 -16.75
N GLY A 407 -10.16 5.49 -18.02
CA GLY A 407 -9.27 6.59 -18.37
C GLY A 407 -8.98 6.73 -19.85
N VAL A 408 -7.97 7.54 -20.11
CA VAL A 408 -7.46 7.90 -21.43
C VAL A 408 -5.97 7.66 -21.49
N ALA A 409 -5.51 7.18 -22.64
CA ALA A 409 -4.10 6.93 -22.91
C ALA A 409 -3.70 7.64 -24.20
N TRP A 410 -2.52 8.24 -24.20
CA TRP A 410 -1.90 8.88 -25.34
C TRP A 410 -0.53 8.27 -25.62
N GLN A 411 -0.31 7.92 -26.87
CA GLN A 411 0.99 7.54 -27.39
C GLN A 411 1.59 8.72 -28.15
N LEU A 412 2.72 9.21 -27.66
CA LEU A 412 3.47 10.29 -28.27
C LEU A 412 4.30 9.78 -29.44
N LYS A 413 4.67 10.67 -30.37
CA LYS A 413 5.42 10.31 -31.59
C LYS A 413 6.79 9.70 -31.33
N ASN A 414 7.37 9.95 -30.16
CA ASN A 414 8.64 9.38 -29.72
C ASN A 414 8.48 8.03 -28.99
N GLY A 415 7.28 7.44 -29.00
CA GLY A 415 6.98 6.17 -28.33
C GLY A 415 6.69 6.29 -26.84
N ALA A 416 6.78 7.48 -26.25
CA ALA A 416 6.39 7.70 -24.86
C ALA A 416 4.87 7.57 -24.70
N ASN A 417 4.44 7.05 -23.56
CA ASN A 417 3.01 6.91 -23.24
C ASN A 417 2.65 7.77 -22.04
N LEU A 418 1.51 8.45 -22.11
CA LEU A 418 0.87 9.14 -21.00
C LEU A 418 -0.51 8.52 -20.79
N THR A 419 -0.83 8.14 -19.56
CA THR A 419 -2.16 7.68 -19.18
C THR A 419 -2.66 8.55 -18.04
N VAL A 420 -3.94 8.94 -18.11
CA VAL A 420 -4.65 9.61 -17.02
C VAL A 420 -5.96 8.89 -16.82
N GLY A 421 -6.31 8.57 -15.58
CA GLY A 421 -7.51 7.79 -15.28
C GLY A 421 -8.05 8.01 -13.88
N TYR A 422 -9.25 7.51 -13.68
CA TYR A 422 -9.88 7.26 -12.40
C TYR A 422 -9.56 5.85 -11.94
N GLU A 423 -9.39 5.69 -10.64
CA GLU A 423 -9.25 4.42 -9.95
C GLU A 423 -9.92 4.56 -8.58
N GLY A 424 -10.66 3.55 -8.16
CA GLY A 424 -11.19 3.49 -6.80
C GLY A 424 -11.20 2.06 -6.31
N ASP A 425 -11.29 1.87 -5.00
CA ASP A 425 -11.32 0.58 -4.32
C ASP A 425 -12.57 0.53 -3.45
N PHE A 426 -13.34 -0.56 -3.51
CA PHE A 426 -14.62 -0.69 -2.81
C PHE A 426 -14.73 -2.07 -2.16
N GLY A 427 -14.74 -2.10 -0.83
CA GLY A 427 -14.90 -3.29 0.01
C GLY A 427 -16.03 -3.11 1.03
N ASP A 428 -16.16 -4.06 1.96
CA ASP A 428 -17.03 -3.87 3.13
C ASP A 428 -16.39 -2.83 4.06
N ASP A 429 -17.18 -1.85 4.50
CA ASP A 429 -16.73 -0.71 5.31
C ASP A 429 -15.44 -0.03 4.81
N TYR A 430 -15.20 -0.05 3.49
CA TYR A 430 -14.04 0.59 2.88
C TYR A 430 -14.38 1.13 1.50
N ASP A 431 -14.09 2.41 1.27
CA ASP A 431 -14.07 3.00 -0.05
C ASP A 431 -12.91 3.98 -0.26
N ALA A 432 -12.36 3.97 -1.47
CA ALA A 432 -11.35 4.91 -1.88
C ALA A 432 -11.61 5.40 -3.31
N HIS A 433 -11.38 6.68 -3.54
CA HIS A 433 -11.61 7.35 -4.81
C HIS A 433 -10.40 8.17 -5.22
N GLY A 434 -9.88 7.96 -6.41
CA GLY A 434 -8.67 8.67 -6.83
C GLY A 434 -8.43 8.80 -8.32
N GLY A 435 -7.32 9.45 -8.59
CA GLY A 435 -6.80 9.73 -9.92
C GLY A 435 -5.43 9.11 -10.11
N ARG A 436 -5.23 8.52 -11.28
CA ARG A 436 -3.97 7.91 -11.70
C ARG A 436 -3.35 8.69 -12.84
N ILE A 437 -2.03 8.87 -12.80
CA ILE A 437 -1.24 9.38 -13.91
C ILE A 437 -0.05 8.44 -14.14
N SER A 438 0.14 7.95 -15.36
CA SER A 438 1.26 7.08 -15.71
C SER A 438 2.04 7.66 -16.88
N PHE A 439 3.36 7.70 -16.74
CA PHE A 439 4.30 8.06 -17.79
C PHE A 439 5.20 6.87 -18.10
N GLN A 440 5.45 6.63 -19.39
CA GLN A 440 6.43 5.65 -19.83
C GLN A 440 7.34 6.25 -20.89
N LEU A 441 8.64 6.02 -20.74
CA LEU A 441 9.69 6.53 -21.59
C LEU A 441 10.52 5.36 -22.16
N PRO A 442 10.58 5.21 -23.50
CA PRO A 442 11.52 4.30 -24.14
C PRO A 442 12.92 4.93 -24.23
N PHE A 443 13.96 4.14 -23.93
CA PHE A 443 15.36 4.54 -24.03
C PHE A 443 16.20 3.55 -24.84
#